data_AF-A0A536GS54-F1
#
_entry.id   AF-A0A536GS54-F1
#
_cell.length_a   1.000
_cell.length_b   1.000
_cell.length_c   1.000
_cell.angle_alpha   90.00
_cell.angle_beta   90.00
_cell.angle_gamma   90.00
#
_symmetry.space_group_name_H-M   'P 1'
#
loop_
_entity.id
_entity.type
_entity.pdbx_description
1 polymer ?
#
loop_
_entity_poly.entity_id
_entity_poly.type
_entity_poly.pdbx_seq_one_letter_code
_entity_poly.pdbx_strand_id
1 'polypeptide(L)'
;MMDKKPGDNIQPRYRTRRRRTILIIVPLVIIVAGLLFSQRYAIFDWLTGSQMVSGSPGIANLRLPPGFQVNVFYRGLNNPRFITFGPDGTLFVAESGTGSIVALSDPNHTGKATEKKVVIK
;
A
#
# COMPACT_ATOMS: atom_id res chain seq x y z
N MET A 1 -39.60 46.47 63.49
CA MET A 1 -39.23 46.89 62.12
C MET A 1 -37.74 46.68 61.95
N MET A 2 -37.37 46.05 60.82
CA MET A 2 -36.04 45.73 60.23
C MET A 2 -34.84 46.58 60.68
N ASP A 3 -33.58 46.14 60.63
CA ASP A 3 -32.93 45.30 59.63
C ASP A 3 -31.59 44.77 60.18
N LYS A 4 -31.33 43.47 60.09
CA LYS A 4 -29.96 42.92 60.14
C LYS A 4 -29.72 42.29 58.77
N LYS A 5 -29.02 43.01 57.90
CA LYS A 5 -28.31 42.42 56.75
C LYS A 5 -26.80 42.52 56.95
N PRO A 6 -26.17 41.57 57.63
CA PRO A 6 -24.74 41.36 57.49
C PRO A 6 -24.51 40.27 56.44
N GLY A 7 -24.14 40.73 55.25
CA GLY A 7 -23.23 40.03 54.34
C GLY A 7 -23.50 38.55 54.10
N ASP A 8 -24.44 38.25 53.19
CA ASP A 8 -24.35 37.02 52.41
C ASP A 8 -23.01 37.04 51.66
N ASN A 9 -22.07 36.26 52.17
CA ASN A 9 -20.78 35.99 51.54
C ASN A 9 -21.02 35.21 50.24
N ILE A 10 -21.26 35.93 49.15
CA ILE A 10 -21.30 35.36 47.80
C ILE A 10 -19.86 35.11 47.36
N GLN A 11 -19.29 34.00 47.82
CA GLN A 11 -18.09 33.43 47.19
C GLN A 11 -18.45 33.03 45.75
N PRO A 12 -17.74 33.51 44.71
CA PRO A 12 -18.02 33.06 43.35
C PRO A 12 -17.64 31.58 43.26
N ARG A 13 -18.64 30.70 43.18
CA ARG A 13 -18.43 29.29 42.80
C ARG A 13 -17.89 29.28 41.37
N TYR A 14 -16.58 29.23 41.23
CA TYR A 14 -15.94 29.05 39.93
C TYR A 14 -16.35 27.67 39.39
N ARG A 15 -17.31 27.67 38.47
CA ARG A 15 -17.93 26.47 37.91
C ARG A 15 -16.91 25.73 37.03
N THR A 16 -16.12 24.87 37.64
CA THR A 16 -15.13 23.96 37.03
C THR A 16 -15.80 22.82 36.25
N ARG A 17 -16.64 23.16 35.26
CA ARG A 17 -17.29 22.16 34.38
C ARG A 17 -16.49 21.89 33.10
N ARG A 18 -15.53 22.76 32.74
CA ARG A 18 -14.72 22.64 31.49
C ARG A 18 -13.58 21.63 31.57
N ARG A 19 -13.08 21.26 32.76
CA ARG A 19 -11.94 20.32 32.90
C ARG A 19 -12.29 18.87 32.55
N ARG A 20 -13.56 18.46 32.69
CA ARG A 20 -14.00 17.08 32.43
C ARG A 20 -14.09 16.75 30.94
N THR A 21 -14.40 17.73 30.10
CA THR A 21 -14.55 17.52 28.65
C THR A 21 -13.21 17.26 27.96
N ILE A 22 -12.13 17.89 28.44
CA ILE A 22 -10.77 17.72 27.90
C ILE A 22 -10.25 16.30 28.13
N LEU A 23 -10.60 15.67 29.26
CA LEU A 23 -10.20 14.30 29.60
C LEU A 23 -10.81 13.23 28.68
N ILE A 24 -11.86 13.56 27.94
CA ILE A 24 -12.50 12.65 26.98
C ILE A 24 -12.04 12.97 25.55
N ILE A 25 -11.94 14.27 25.22
CA ILE A 25 -11.57 14.71 23.87
C ILE A 25 -10.14 14.30 23.51
N VAL A 26 -9.18 14.47 24.43
CA VAL A 26 -7.76 14.14 24.15
C VAL A 26 -7.55 12.65 23.84
N PRO A 27 -8.00 11.69 24.66
CA PRO A 27 -7.87 10.27 24.32
C PRO A 27 -8.69 9.88 23.09
N LEU A 28 -9.86 10.49 22.86
CA LEU A 28 -10.63 10.28 21.64
C LEU A 28 -9.84 10.70 20.39
N VAL A 29 -9.20 11.87 20.43
CA VAL A 29 -8.36 12.37 19.33
C VAL A 29 -7.16 11.45 19.10
N ILE A 30 -6.53 10.93 20.15
CA ILE A 30 -5.42 9.96 20.03
C ILE A 30 -5.90 8.65 19.41
N ILE A 31 -7.07 8.13 19.82
CA ILE A 31 -7.66 6.92 19.25
C ILE A 31 -7.99 7.13 17.77
N VAL A 32 -8.61 8.26 17.43
CA VAL A 32 -8.95 8.61 16.04
C VAL A 32 -7.67 8.79 15.20
N ALA A 33 -6.66 9.47 15.72
CA ALA A 33 -5.37 9.63 15.05
C ALA A 33 -4.66 8.28 14.86
N GLY A 34 -4.69 7.39 15.85
CA GLY A 34 -4.15 6.04 15.77
C GLY A 34 -4.89 5.15 14.77
N LEU A 35 -6.22 5.25 14.71
CA LEU A 35 -7.04 4.56 13.72
C LEU A 35 -6.76 5.07 12.30
N LEU A 36 -6.71 6.40 12.10
CA LEU A 36 -6.37 7.00 10.81
C LEU A 36 -4.94 6.65 10.39
N PHE A 37 -4.00 6.64 11.32
CA PHE A 37 -2.63 6.20 11.07
C PHE A 37 -2.59 4.73 10.69
N SER A 38 -3.34 3.85 11.38
CA SER A 38 -3.43 2.43 11.01
C SER A 38 -4.03 2.22 9.60
N GLN A 39 -5.07 2.98 9.27
CA GLN A 39 -5.79 2.89 7.99
C GLN A 39 -5.15 3.70 6.85
N ARG A 40 -4.05 4.42 7.09
CA ARG A 40 -3.45 5.36 6.12
C ARG A 40 -3.17 4.76 4.75
N TYR A 41 -2.77 3.49 4.72
CA TYR A 41 -2.47 2.80 3.48
C TYR A 41 -3.73 2.37 2.72
N ALA A 42 -4.79 1.98 3.44
CA ALA A 42 -6.09 1.65 2.85
C ALA A 42 -6.77 2.91 2.28
N ILE A 43 -6.66 4.05 2.97
CA ILE A 43 -7.16 5.34 2.50
C ILE A 43 -6.39 5.79 1.25
N PHE A 44 -5.07 5.66 1.26
CA PHE A 44 -4.25 6.00 0.09
C PHE A 44 -4.61 5.12 -1.11
N ASP A 45 -4.71 3.80 -0.92
CA ASP A 45 -5.10 2.86 -1.99
C ASP A 45 -6.51 3.16 -2.53
N TRP A 46 -7.46 3.54 -1.67
CA TRP A 46 -8.81 3.98 -2.10
C TRP A 46 -8.78 5.30 -2.88
N LEU A 47 -7.98 6.27 -2.45
CA LEU A 47 -7.82 7.57 -3.13
C LEU A 47 -7.13 7.44 -4.49
N THR A 48 -6.11 6.59 -4.56
CA THR A 48 -5.36 6.39 -5.80
C THR A 48 -5.93 5.26 -6.64
N GLY A 49 -6.99 4.57 -6.20
CA GLY A 49 -7.54 3.37 -6.86
C GLY A 49 -6.54 2.22 -7.01
N SER A 50 -5.50 2.21 -6.17
CA SER A 50 -4.41 1.23 -6.26
C SER A 50 -4.89 -0.15 -5.82
N GLN A 51 -4.42 -1.18 -6.52
CA GLN A 51 -4.82 -2.55 -6.26
C GLN A 51 -3.63 -3.34 -5.73
N MET A 52 -3.81 -4.04 -4.61
CA MET A 52 -2.84 -5.01 -4.11
C MET A 52 -2.98 -6.28 -4.94
N VAL A 53 -2.01 -6.54 -5.81
CA VAL A 53 -1.96 -7.82 -6.52
C VAL A 53 -1.15 -8.80 -5.68
N SER A 54 -1.85 -9.67 -4.96
CA SER A 54 -1.26 -10.84 -4.33
C SER A 54 -1.63 -12.06 -5.17
N GLY A 55 -0.72 -12.48 -6.04
CA GLY A 55 -0.96 -13.58 -6.97
C GLY A 55 0.22 -14.52 -6.97
N SER A 56 0.02 -15.77 -6.53
CA SER A 56 1.03 -16.84 -6.53
C SER A 56 2.26 -16.67 -5.60
N PRO A 57 2.77 -17.78 -5.04
CA PRO A 57 4.07 -17.79 -4.36
C PRO A 57 5.17 -17.22 -5.26
N GLY A 58 5.93 -16.25 -4.75
CA GLY A 58 7.04 -15.62 -5.46
C GLY A 58 6.73 -14.27 -6.11
N ILE A 59 5.48 -13.78 -6.09
CA ILE A 59 5.20 -12.38 -6.42
C ILE A 59 5.25 -11.58 -5.11
N ALA A 60 6.18 -10.63 -5.02
CA ALA A 60 6.18 -9.64 -3.94
C ALA A 60 4.81 -8.94 -3.91
N ASN A 61 4.32 -8.52 -2.75
CA ASN A 61 3.07 -7.75 -2.70
C ASN A 61 3.26 -6.42 -3.46
N LEU A 62 2.73 -6.34 -4.67
CA LEU A 62 2.84 -5.17 -5.55
C LEU A 62 1.57 -4.33 -5.44
N ARG A 63 1.76 -3.02 -5.26
CA ARG A 63 0.70 -2.01 -5.41
C ARG A 63 0.80 -1.44 -6.81
N LEU A 64 -0.27 -1.57 -7.58
CA LEU A 64 -0.36 -1.03 -8.94
C LEU A 64 -1.29 0.18 -8.97
N PRO A 65 -0.99 1.22 -9.75
CA PRO A 65 -1.95 2.28 -10.04
C PRO A 65 -3.18 1.75 -10.81
N PRO A 66 -4.28 2.52 -10.87
CA PRO A 66 -5.46 2.17 -11.64
C PRO A 66 -5.14 1.94 -13.11
N GLY A 67 -5.78 0.94 -13.72
CA GLY A 67 -5.59 0.59 -15.13
C GLY A 67 -4.35 -0.28 -15.41
N PHE A 68 -3.49 -0.53 -14.42
CA PHE A 68 -2.35 -1.43 -14.57
C PHE A 68 -2.67 -2.84 -14.08
N GLN A 69 -2.09 -3.83 -14.74
CA GLN A 69 -2.16 -5.24 -14.36
C GLN A 69 -0.76 -5.84 -14.38
N VAL A 70 -0.52 -6.82 -13.50
CA VAL A 70 0.72 -7.60 -13.47
C VAL A 70 0.37 -9.07 -13.52
N ASN A 71 1.14 -9.83 -14.29
CA ASN A 71 1.05 -11.28 -14.36
C ASN A 71 2.44 -11.87 -14.58
N VAL A 72 2.63 -13.14 -14.21
CA VAL A 72 3.86 -13.85 -14.51
C VAL A 72 3.92 -14.16 -16.00
N PHE A 73 4.94 -13.60 -16.66
CA PHE A 73 5.19 -13.80 -18.09
C PHE A 73 5.75 -15.20 -18.38
N TYR A 74 6.74 -15.66 -17.60
CA TYR A 74 7.34 -17.00 -17.70
C TYR A 74 7.93 -17.43 -16.34
N ARG A 75 7.97 -18.75 -16.07
CA ARG A 75 8.56 -19.35 -14.85
C ARG A 75 9.65 -20.35 -15.20
N GLY A 76 10.53 -20.67 -14.25
CA GLY A 76 11.57 -21.69 -14.44
C GLY A 76 12.83 -21.17 -15.13
N LEU A 77 13.12 -19.87 -14.98
CA LEU A 77 14.38 -19.28 -15.42
C LEU A 77 15.49 -19.55 -14.41
N ASN A 78 16.72 -19.67 -14.89
CA ASN A 78 17.90 -19.89 -14.07
C ASN A 78 18.65 -18.56 -13.80
N ASN A 79 18.33 -17.96 -12.65
CA ASN A 79 18.89 -16.68 -12.19
C ASN A 79 18.86 -15.58 -13.29
N PRO A 80 17.66 -15.20 -13.78
CA PRO A 80 17.52 -14.20 -14.83
C PRO A 80 17.99 -12.82 -14.34
N ARG A 81 18.71 -12.07 -15.19
CA ARG A 81 19.23 -10.74 -14.84
C ARG A 81 18.83 -9.63 -15.80
N PHE A 82 19.26 -9.75 -17.05
CA PHE A 82 19.02 -8.73 -18.08
C PHE A 82 17.96 -9.22 -19.05
N ILE A 83 17.14 -8.30 -19.53
CA ILE A 83 16.10 -8.58 -20.51
C ILE A 83 16.06 -7.50 -21.59
N THR A 84 15.67 -7.87 -22.80
CA THR A 84 15.37 -6.91 -23.89
C THR A 84 14.36 -7.51 -24.86
N PHE A 85 13.55 -6.66 -25.49
CA PHE A 85 12.64 -7.09 -26.55
C PHE A 85 13.33 -7.00 -27.92
N GLY A 86 13.11 -8.01 -28.75
CA GLY A 86 13.42 -7.98 -30.17
C GLY A 86 12.37 -7.20 -30.98
N PRO A 87 12.67 -6.87 -32.25
CA PRO A 87 11.72 -6.19 -33.14
C PRO A 87 10.42 -6.97 -33.40
N ASP A 88 10.46 -8.28 -33.24
CA ASP A 88 9.33 -9.21 -33.36
C ASP A 88 8.53 -9.37 -32.06
N GLY A 89 8.90 -8.66 -30.99
CA GLY A 89 8.28 -8.77 -29.67
C GLY A 89 8.75 -9.97 -28.85
N THR A 90 9.72 -10.74 -29.33
CA THR A 90 10.36 -11.82 -28.55
C THR A 90 11.15 -11.22 -27.38
N LEU A 91 10.98 -11.75 -26.17
CA LEU A 91 11.72 -11.33 -24.99
C LEU A 91 13.00 -12.17 -24.85
N PHE A 92 14.15 -11.53 -24.96
CA PHE A 92 15.44 -12.14 -24.67
C PHE A 92 15.79 -11.94 -23.20
N VAL A 93 16.24 -13.01 -22.54
CA VAL A 93 16.60 -13.03 -21.13
C VAL A 93 17.99 -13.63 -20.95
N ALA A 94 18.87 -12.92 -20.25
CA ALA A 94 20.16 -13.44 -19.82
C ALA A 94 20.01 -14.27 -18.53
N GLU A 95 20.24 -15.58 -18.63
CA GLU A 95 20.24 -16.53 -17.52
C GLU A 95 21.66 -16.67 -16.95
N SER A 96 21.95 -15.90 -15.91
CA SER A 96 23.30 -15.84 -15.33
C SER A 96 23.73 -17.13 -14.63
N GLY A 97 22.79 -17.98 -14.21
CA GLY A 97 23.12 -19.25 -13.57
C GLY A 97 23.55 -20.34 -14.55
N THR A 98 23.18 -20.22 -15.84
CA THR A 98 23.61 -21.14 -16.91
C THR A 98 24.60 -20.50 -17.89
N GLY A 99 24.80 -19.18 -17.83
CA GLY A 99 25.65 -18.43 -18.77
C GLY A 99 25.02 -18.28 -20.16
N SER A 100 23.70 -18.46 -20.29
CA SER A 100 23.00 -18.52 -21.58
C SER A 100 22.06 -17.34 -21.81
N ILE A 101 21.74 -17.08 -23.08
CA ILE A 101 20.63 -16.20 -23.46
C ILE A 101 19.49 -17.06 -23.97
N VAL A 102 18.29 -16.78 -23.48
CA VAL A 102 17.06 -17.48 -23.87
C VAL A 102 16.06 -16.51 -24.46
N ALA A 103 15.37 -16.96 -25.50
CA ALA A 103 14.28 -16.26 -26.17
C ALA A 103 12.94 -16.82 -25.67
N LEU A 104 12.05 -15.91 -25.29
CA LEU A 104 10.69 -16.20 -24.82
C LEU A 104 9.70 -15.56 -25.78
N SER A 105 8.90 -16.38 -26.47
CA SER A 105 7.97 -15.92 -27.50
C SER A 105 6.53 -15.92 -26.99
N ASP A 106 5.77 -14.86 -27.30
CA ASP A 106 4.32 -14.74 -27.06
C ASP A 106 3.63 -14.21 -28.33
N PRO A 107 3.49 -15.06 -29.37
CA PRO A 107 3.03 -14.63 -30.70
C PRO A 107 1.59 -14.11 -30.70
N ASN A 108 0.80 -14.49 -29.70
CA ASN A 108 -0.60 -14.08 -29.57
C ASN A 108 -0.77 -12.89 -28.62
N HIS A 109 0.33 -12.29 -28.14
CA HIS A 109 0.33 -11.15 -27.22
C HIS A 109 -0.58 -11.34 -25.99
N THR A 110 -0.56 -12.54 -25.42
CA THR A 110 -1.42 -12.92 -24.28
C THR A 110 -0.88 -12.44 -22.93
N GLY A 111 0.33 -11.87 -22.92
CA GLY A 111 1.05 -11.51 -21.70
C GLY A 111 1.69 -12.73 -21.01
N LYS A 112 1.90 -13.83 -21.74
CA LYS A 112 2.53 -15.07 -21.27
C LYS A 112 3.32 -15.69 -22.42
N ALA A 113 4.60 -15.99 -22.17
CA ALA A 113 5.40 -16.70 -23.16
C ALA A 113 4.90 -18.14 -23.33
N THR A 114 4.70 -18.56 -24.57
CA THR A 114 4.30 -19.92 -24.93
C THR A 114 5.48 -20.87 -25.03
N GLU A 115 6.67 -20.34 -25.36
CA GLU A 115 7.87 -21.14 -25.59
C GLU A 115 9.12 -20.45 -25.02
N LYS A 116 10.08 -21.27 -24.54
CA LYS A 116 11.46 -20.88 -24.20
C LYS A 116 12.43 -21.60 -25.12
N LYS A 117 13.32 -20.85 -25.76
CA LYS A 117 14.41 -21.38 -26.60
C LYS A 117 15.75 -20.81 -26.17
N VAL A 118 16.76 -21.65 -25.96
CA VAL A 118 18.14 -21.18 -25.73
C VAL A 118 18.73 -20.75 -27.07
N VAL A 119 19.26 -19.52 -27.15
CA VAL A 119 19.81 -18.96 -28.38
C VAL A 119 21.32 -18.77 -28.33
N ILE A 120 21.90 -18.57 -27.15
CA ILE A 120 23.35 -18.42 -26.93
C ILE A 120 23.74 -19.20 -25.68
N LYS A 121 24.93 -19.81 -25.70
CA LYS A 121 25.56 -20.52 -24.59
C LYS A 121 27.02 -20.14 -24.48
#